data_AF-A0A544T6H8-F1
#
_entry.id   AF-A0A544T6H8-F1
#
_cell.length_a   1.000
_cell.length_b   1.000
_cell.length_c   1.000
_cell.angle_alpha   90.00
_cell.angle_beta   90.00
_cell.angle_gamma   90.00
#
_symmetry.space_group_name_H-M   'P 1'
#
loop_
_entity.id
_entity.type
_entity.pdbx_description
1 polymer ?
#
loop_
_entity_poly.entity_id
_entity_poly.type
_entity_poly.pdbx_seq_one_letter_code
_entity_poly.pdbx_strand_id
1 'polypeptide(L)'
;MLNWADKLIKEYTYHRKELEHLKERLDPMNPKDNADIKIINSMIDDMSYALEWMKKGRRPGNLHGTDKRSIYQRRALLDMDLFPTIELDTEQTSLSEEQKQKIISILIELSHRERQCYLMHMAYGMSLTEIAEELNLKKRTIQQYIDRAKEKVKVLVS
;
A
#
# COMPACT_ATOMS: atom_id res chain seq x y z
N MET A 1 -2.94 -12.40 11.18
CA MET A 1 -4.40 -12.27 10.99
C MET A 1 -4.68 -11.84 9.56
N LEU A 2 -5.60 -12.49 8.84
CA LEU A 2 -5.99 -12.05 7.49
C LEU A 2 -6.70 -10.69 7.60
N ASN A 3 -6.27 -9.71 6.81
CA ASN A 3 -6.92 -8.39 6.77
C ASN A 3 -8.37 -8.54 6.26
N TRP A 4 -9.32 -7.76 6.80
CA TRP A 4 -10.72 -7.77 6.37
C TRP A 4 -10.86 -7.55 4.84
N ALA A 5 -9.95 -6.76 4.26
CA ALA A 5 -9.90 -6.51 2.82
C ALA A 5 -9.52 -7.77 2.03
N ASP A 6 -8.62 -8.61 2.53
CA ASP A 6 -8.21 -9.85 1.86
C ASP A 6 -9.36 -10.88 1.86
N LYS A 7 -10.14 -10.92 2.95
CA LYS A 7 -11.34 -11.74 3.04
C LYS A 7 -12.38 -11.31 1.99
N LEU A 8 -12.70 -10.02 1.91
CA LEU A 8 -13.65 -9.50 0.92
C LEU A 8 -13.17 -9.67 -0.51
N ILE A 9 -11.88 -9.48 -0.79
CA ILE A 9 -11.32 -9.73 -2.13
C ILE A 9 -11.54 -11.20 -2.52
N LYS A 10 -11.33 -12.14 -1.60
CA LYS A 10 -11.56 -13.56 -1.86
C LYS A 10 -13.03 -13.87 -2.14
N GLU A 11 -13.93 -13.36 -1.30
CA GLU A 11 -15.38 -13.54 -1.45
C GLU A 11 -15.90 -12.95 -2.76
N TYR A 12 -15.54 -11.71 -3.08
CA TYR A 12 -15.98 -11.05 -4.32
C TYR A 12 -15.40 -11.74 -5.57
N THR A 13 -14.17 -12.24 -5.50
CA THR A 13 -13.58 -12.99 -6.62
C THR A 13 -14.32 -14.30 -6.86
N TYR A 14 -14.73 -14.99 -5.79
CA TYR A 14 -15.54 -16.20 -5.87
C TYR A 14 -16.92 -15.92 -6.46
N HIS A 15 -17.66 -14.94 -5.91
CA HIS A 15 -19.02 -14.64 -6.38
C HIS A 15 -19.06 -14.06 -7.80
N ARG A 16 -18.04 -13.29 -8.21
CA ARG A 16 -17.94 -12.83 -9.61
C ARG A 16 -17.83 -14.01 -10.57
N LYS A 17 -17.07 -15.04 -10.20
CA LYS A 17 -16.91 -16.26 -11.01
C LYS A 17 -18.22 -17.05 -11.09
N GLU A 18 -18.98 -17.12 -9.99
CA GLU A 18 -20.32 -17.72 -10.00
C GLU A 18 -21.27 -17.00 -10.97
N LEU A 19 -21.23 -15.66 -11.02
CA LEU A 19 -22.01 -14.86 -11.97
C LEU A 19 -21.57 -15.11 -13.42
N GLU A 20 -20.27 -15.23 -13.69
CA GLU A 20 -19.75 -15.63 -15.01
C GLU A 20 -20.31 -17.00 -15.42
N HIS A 21 -20.31 -18.00 -14.52
CA HIS A 21 -20.90 -19.32 -14.78
C HIS A 21 -22.42 -19.33 -14.93
N LEU A 22 -23.14 -18.42 -14.26
CA LEU A 22 -24.58 -18.27 -14.46
C LEU A 22 -24.89 -17.69 -15.84
N LYS A 23 -24.12 -16.68 -16.28
CA LYS A 23 -24.23 -16.10 -17.62
C LYS A 23 -23.98 -17.13 -18.72
N GLU A 24 -22.98 -18.00 -18.56
CA GLU A 24 -22.66 -19.06 -19.54
C GLU A 24 -23.79 -20.07 -19.76
N ARG A 25 -24.72 -20.20 -18.81
CA ARG A 25 -25.87 -21.12 -18.88
C ARG A 25 -27.10 -20.54 -19.58
N LEU A 26 -27.07 -19.25 -19.92
CA LEU A 26 -28.21 -18.52 -20.51
C LEU A 26 -28.07 -18.42 -22.02
N ASP A 27 -29.19 -18.52 -22.75
CA ASP A 27 -29.22 -18.39 -24.21
C ASP A 27 -29.44 -16.92 -24.63
N PRO A 28 -28.49 -16.25 -25.30
CA PRO A 28 -28.65 -14.87 -25.76
C PRO A 28 -29.82 -14.66 -26.75
N MET A 29 -30.26 -15.72 -27.43
CA MET A 29 -31.35 -15.67 -28.41
C MET A 29 -32.74 -15.71 -27.76
N ASN A 30 -32.83 -16.16 -26.50
CA ASN A 30 -34.06 -16.12 -25.73
C ASN A 30 -34.24 -14.71 -25.10
N PRO A 31 -35.36 -14.00 -25.35
CA PRO A 31 -35.57 -12.65 -24.84
C PRO A 31 -35.52 -12.52 -23.31
N LYS A 32 -35.94 -13.55 -22.57
CA LYS A 32 -35.89 -13.55 -21.09
C LYS A 32 -34.45 -13.67 -20.61
N ASP A 33 -33.74 -14.66 -21.12
CA ASP A 33 -32.35 -14.92 -20.81
C ASP A 33 -31.45 -13.74 -21.21
N ASN A 34 -31.76 -13.04 -22.31
CA ASN A 34 -31.05 -11.82 -22.70
C ASN A 34 -31.25 -10.66 -21.71
N ALA A 35 -32.43 -10.54 -21.10
CA ALA A 35 -32.66 -9.57 -20.02
C ALA A 35 -31.84 -9.94 -18.78
N ASP A 36 -31.81 -11.22 -18.42
CA ASP A 36 -31.01 -11.74 -17.30
C ASP A 36 -29.51 -11.55 -17.54
N ILE A 37 -29.02 -11.81 -18.76
CA ILE A 37 -27.63 -11.57 -19.17
C ILE A 37 -27.24 -10.10 -18.96
N LYS A 38 -28.11 -9.14 -19.30
CA LYS A 38 -27.83 -7.71 -19.08
C LYS A 38 -27.70 -7.38 -17.60
N ILE A 39 -28.58 -7.95 -16.77
CA ILE A 39 -28.54 -7.76 -15.31
C ILE A 39 -27.26 -8.37 -14.74
N ILE A 40 -26.92 -9.60 -15.14
CA ILE A 40 -25.72 -10.29 -14.68
C ILE A 40 -24.45 -9.53 -15.10
N ASN A 41 -24.40 -8.98 -16.31
CA ASN A 41 -23.27 -8.14 -16.73
C ASN A 41 -23.12 -6.91 -15.83
N SER A 42 -24.21 -6.22 -15.49
CA SER A 42 -24.16 -5.09 -14.55
C SER A 42 -23.62 -5.52 -13.18
N MET A 43 -24.03 -6.68 -12.67
CA MET A 43 -23.53 -7.20 -11.39
C MET A 43 -22.03 -7.56 -11.46
N ILE A 44 -21.58 -8.13 -12.58
CA ILE A 44 -20.15 -8.43 -12.82
C ILE A 44 -19.34 -7.14 -12.87
N ASP A 45 -19.85 -6.10 -13.52
CA ASP A 45 -19.19 -4.79 -13.63
C ASP A 45 -19.07 -4.13 -12.25
N ASP A 46 -20.14 -4.13 -11.46
CA ASP A 46 -20.13 -3.60 -10.08
C ASP A 46 -19.15 -4.36 -9.18
N MET A 47 -19.14 -5.70 -9.26
CA MET A 47 -18.18 -6.52 -8.52
C MET A 47 -16.75 -6.29 -8.98
N SER A 48 -16.52 -6.12 -10.29
CA SER A 48 -15.21 -5.84 -10.87
C SER A 48 -14.70 -4.48 -10.42
N TYR A 49 -15.58 -3.47 -10.38
CA TYR A 49 -15.28 -2.14 -9.87
C TYR A 49 -14.91 -2.21 -8.38
N ALA A 50 -15.72 -2.88 -7.55
CA ALA A 50 -15.42 -3.05 -6.13
C ALA A 50 -14.10 -3.82 -5.89
N LEU A 51 -13.86 -4.89 -6.65
CA LEU A 51 -12.60 -5.65 -6.61
C LEU A 51 -11.41 -4.81 -7.01
N GLU A 52 -11.53 -4.03 -8.08
CA GLU A 52 -10.48 -3.14 -8.53
C GLU A 52 -10.20 -2.08 -7.47
N TRP A 53 -11.22 -1.55 -6.81
CA TRP A 53 -11.05 -0.60 -5.73
C TRP A 53 -10.40 -1.21 -4.49
N MET A 54 -10.89 -2.35 -3.99
CA MET A 54 -10.36 -3.04 -2.81
C MET A 54 -8.92 -3.54 -3.04
N LYS A 55 -8.65 -4.02 -4.26
CA LYS A 55 -7.28 -4.28 -4.69
C LYS A 55 -6.56 -2.94 -4.66
N LYS A 56 -6.81 -2.03 -5.61
CA LYS A 56 -5.95 -0.87 -5.91
C LYS A 56 -5.89 0.20 -4.81
N GLY A 57 -6.83 0.17 -3.86
CA GLY A 57 -7.04 1.21 -2.86
C GLY A 57 -7.45 2.56 -3.46
N ARG A 58 -7.88 2.59 -4.73
CA ARG A 58 -8.28 3.80 -5.46
C ARG A 58 -9.53 3.56 -6.28
N ARG A 59 -10.25 4.65 -6.57
CA ARG A 59 -11.35 4.65 -7.53
C ARG A 59 -10.88 4.07 -8.89
N PRO A 60 -11.50 2.99 -9.39
CA PRO A 60 -11.30 2.48 -10.73
C PRO A 60 -11.54 3.55 -11.80
N GLY A 61 -10.71 3.59 -12.85
CA GLY A 61 -10.85 4.54 -13.97
C GLY A 61 -9.97 5.80 -13.91
N ASN A 62 -9.28 6.09 -12.80
CA ASN A 62 -8.30 7.19 -12.75
C ASN A 62 -6.91 6.72 -13.22
N LEU A 63 -6.39 7.29 -14.31
CA LEU A 63 -5.02 7.05 -14.80
C LEU A 63 -3.91 7.59 -13.87
N HIS A 64 -4.22 8.60 -13.06
CA HIS A 64 -3.28 9.24 -12.13
C HIS A 64 -3.84 9.27 -10.71
N GLY A 65 -3.26 8.43 -9.86
CA GLY A 65 -3.48 8.38 -8.41
C GLY A 65 -2.33 7.61 -7.76
N THR A 66 -2.06 7.85 -6.49
CA THR A 66 -0.90 7.39 -5.70
C THR A 66 -0.87 5.87 -5.43
N ASP A 67 0.10 5.15 -6.01
CA ASP A 67 0.22 3.67 -6.14
C ASP A 67 -0.24 2.81 -4.91
N LYS A 68 -0.68 1.56 -5.12
CA LYS A 68 -1.07 0.57 -4.08
C LYS A 68 0.00 0.44 -3.02
N ARG A 69 1.26 0.47 -3.48
CA ARG A 69 2.45 0.50 -2.63
C ARG A 69 2.37 1.62 -1.61
N SER A 70 1.87 2.81 -1.98
CA SER A 70 1.77 3.93 -1.06
C SER A 70 0.73 3.71 0.04
N ILE A 71 -0.40 3.04 -0.22
CA ILE A 71 -1.46 2.85 0.79
C ILE A 71 -1.09 1.72 1.77
N TYR A 72 -0.56 0.60 1.27
CA TYR A 72 -0.08 -0.48 2.16
C TYR A 72 1.17 -0.07 2.91
N GLN A 73 2.09 0.68 2.30
CA GLN A 73 3.20 1.28 3.04
C GLN A 73 2.71 2.29 4.07
N ARG A 74 1.74 3.14 3.73
CA ARG A 74 1.18 4.13 4.67
C ARG A 74 0.43 3.45 5.82
N ARG A 75 -0.24 2.31 5.57
CA ARG A 75 -0.85 1.48 6.62
C ARG A 75 0.18 0.73 7.48
N ALA A 76 1.23 0.18 6.88
CA ALA A 76 2.34 -0.42 7.63
C ALA A 76 3.13 0.61 8.45
N LEU A 77 3.15 1.89 8.04
CA LEU A 77 3.72 2.98 8.82
C LEU A 77 2.85 3.41 10.01
N LEU A 78 1.53 3.21 9.94
CA LEU A 78 0.62 3.51 11.04
C LEU A 78 0.71 2.47 12.17
N ASP A 79 1.32 1.33 11.90
CA ASP A 79 1.58 0.27 12.87
C ASP A 79 3.04 0.38 13.31
N MET A 80 3.30 1.22 14.32
CA MET A 80 4.66 1.48 14.79
C MET A 80 5.34 0.21 15.35
N ASP A 81 4.55 -0.80 15.74
CA ASP A 81 5.00 -2.10 16.26
C ASP A 81 5.61 -3.00 15.16
N LEU A 82 5.45 -2.64 13.88
CA LEU A 82 6.07 -3.33 12.74
C LEU A 82 7.48 -2.83 12.41
N PHE A 83 7.93 -1.74 13.04
CA PHE A 83 9.34 -1.37 12.99
C PHE A 83 10.11 -2.31 13.92
N PRO A 84 11.23 -2.91 13.48
CA PRO A 84 12.05 -3.69 14.39
C PRO A 84 12.48 -2.77 15.52
N THR A 85 12.01 -3.10 16.71
CA THR A 85 12.48 -2.47 17.93
C THR A 85 13.94 -2.89 18.04
N ILE A 86 14.85 -1.95 17.78
CA ILE A 86 16.26 -2.20 18.03
C ILE A 86 16.32 -2.38 19.55
N GLU A 87 16.59 -3.60 20.01
CA GLU A 87 16.85 -3.92 21.42
C GLU A 87 18.18 -3.24 21.80
N LEU A 88 18.12 -1.93 22.00
CA LEU A 88 19.16 -1.21 22.69
C LEU A 88 18.83 -1.32 24.17
N ASP A 89 19.72 -1.91 24.95
CA ASP A 89 19.73 -1.94 26.43
C ASP A 89 19.89 -0.52 26.99
N THR A 90 18.94 0.36 26.67
CA THR A 90 18.83 1.71 27.19
C THR A 90 17.41 1.87 27.67
N GLU A 91 17.27 2.18 28.96
CA GLU A 91 16.02 2.46 29.67
C GLU A 91 14.94 2.99 28.70
N GLN A 92 13.91 2.17 28.49
CA GLN A 92 12.86 2.39 27.51
C GLN A 92 12.22 3.76 27.76
N THR A 93 12.71 4.78 27.06
CA THR A 93 12.04 6.06 26.98
C THR A 93 10.89 5.81 26.02
N SER A 94 9.80 5.24 26.53
CA SER A 94 8.61 4.95 25.76
C SER A 94 8.17 6.26 25.10
N LEU A 95 8.30 6.34 23.78
CA LEU A 95 7.85 7.51 23.02
C LEU A 95 6.38 7.76 23.35
N SER A 96 6.05 8.98 23.76
CA SER A 96 4.67 9.39 23.95
C SER A 96 3.90 9.22 22.65
N GLU A 97 2.61 8.90 22.72
CA GLU A 97 1.75 8.73 21.55
C GLU A 97 1.81 9.96 20.62
N GLU A 98 1.95 11.16 21.18
CA GLU A 98 2.14 12.39 20.40
C GLU A 98 3.46 12.43 19.61
N GLN A 99 4.54 11.89 20.19
CA GLN A 99 5.83 11.79 19.52
C GLN A 99 5.78 10.76 18.41
N LYS A 100 5.11 9.62 18.64
CA LYS A 100 4.87 8.60 17.61
C LYS A 100 4.09 9.18 16.44
N GLN A 101 3.01 9.92 16.72
CA GLN A 101 2.17 10.55 15.70
C GLN A 101 2.96 11.56 14.84
N LYS A 102 3.85 12.36 15.47
CA LYS A 102 4.75 13.29 14.76
C LYS A 102 5.76 12.56 13.88
N ILE A 103 6.34 11.46 14.34
CA ILE A 103 7.26 10.65 13.52
C ILE A 103 6.50 10.08 12.32
N ILE A 104 5.30 9.56 12.53
CA ILE A 104 4.46 9.01 11.45
C ILE A 104 4.11 10.10 10.43
N SER A 105 3.73 11.30 10.86
CA SER A 105 3.41 12.39 9.92
C SER A 105 4.61 12.74 9.04
N ILE A 106 5.81 12.81 9.64
CA ILE A 106 7.06 13.08 8.92
C ILE A 106 7.36 11.97 7.90
N LEU A 107 7.26 10.70 8.30
CA LEU A 107 7.58 9.55 7.44
C LEU A 107 6.59 9.37 6.27
N ILE A 108 5.37 9.89 6.38
CA ILE A 108 4.37 9.84 5.31
C ILE A 108 4.70 10.82 4.17
N GLU A 109 5.37 11.94 4.46
CA GLU A 109 5.76 12.95 3.46
C GLU A 109 6.98 12.54 2.62
N LEU A 110 7.78 11.61 3.15
CA LEU A 110 8.89 11.03 2.42
C LEU A 110 8.39 10.11 1.29
N SER A 111 8.98 10.24 0.10
CA SER A 111 8.72 9.27 -0.97
C SER A 111 9.23 7.89 -0.55
N HIS A 112 8.73 6.83 -1.20
CA HIS A 112 9.10 5.46 -0.83
C HIS A 112 10.63 5.24 -0.83
N ARG A 113 11.34 5.75 -1.83
CA ARG A 113 12.80 5.60 -1.94
C ARG A 113 13.57 6.48 -0.95
N GLU A 114 13.12 7.71 -0.72
CA GLU A 114 13.65 8.58 0.34
C GLU A 114 13.52 7.91 1.70
N ARG A 115 12.32 7.44 2.04
CA ARG A 115 12.04 6.75 3.31
C ARG A 115 12.86 5.48 3.48
N GLN A 116 12.92 4.64 2.44
CA GLN A 116 13.68 3.39 2.47
C GLN A 116 15.17 3.65 2.73
N CYS A 117 15.80 4.54 1.96
CA CYS A 117 17.21 4.87 2.13
C CYS A 117 17.47 5.55 3.48
N TYR A 118 16.59 6.45 3.92
CA TYR A 118 16.71 7.15 5.19
C TYR A 118 16.64 6.19 6.38
N LEU A 119 15.70 5.25 6.40
CA LEU A 119 15.59 4.25 7.47
C LEU A 119 16.78 3.30 7.49
N MET A 120 17.20 2.77 6.33
CA MET A 120 18.39 1.90 6.22
C MET A 120 19.64 2.56 6.76
N HIS A 121 19.81 3.86 6.52
CA HIS A 121 20.97 4.59 7.02
C HIS A 121 20.85 5.03 8.48
N MET A 122 19.72 5.65 8.86
CA MET A 122 19.56 6.32 10.15
C MET A 122 19.06 5.39 11.26
N ALA A 123 18.21 4.42 10.95
CA ALA A 123 17.69 3.47 11.93
C ALA A 123 18.58 2.22 12.02
N TYR A 124 18.93 1.63 10.87
CA TYR A 124 19.71 0.38 10.85
C TYR A 124 21.24 0.61 10.79
N GLY A 125 21.70 1.87 10.67
CA GLY A 125 23.13 2.19 10.69
C GLY A 125 23.92 1.73 9.45
N MET A 126 23.25 1.35 8.36
CA MET A 126 23.93 0.87 7.16
C MET A 126 24.71 1.99 6.46
N SER A 127 25.87 1.64 5.91
CA SER A 127 26.65 2.52 5.06
C SER A 127 25.99 2.71 3.68
N LEU A 128 26.33 3.81 3.01
CA LEU A 128 25.81 4.11 1.67
C LEU A 128 26.18 3.06 0.63
N THR A 129 27.28 2.33 0.84
CA THR A 129 27.74 1.24 -0.02
C THR A 129 26.93 -0.02 0.18
N GLU A 130 26.63 -0.40 1.43
CA GLU A 130 25.77 -1.56 1.72
C GLU A 130 24.35 -1.33 1.19
N ILE A 131 23.81 -0.12 1.35
CA ILE A 131 22.49 0.24 0.80
C ILE A 131 22.51 0.21 -0.74
N ALA A 132 23.63 0.57 -1.36
CA ALA A 132 23.80 0.54 -2.82
C ALA A 132 23.74 -0.88 -3.38
N GLU A 133 24.39 -1.81 -2.68
CA GLU A 133 24.36 -3.23 -3.02
C GLU A 133 22.97 -3.83 -2.78
N GLU A 134 22.37 -3.56 -1.62
CA GLU A 134 21.05 -4.08 -1.24
C GLU A 134 19.93 -3.61 -2.18
N LEU A 135 19.97 -2.34 -2.61
CA LEU A 135 18.95 -1.77 -3.49
C LEU A 135 19.31 -1.85 -4.97
N ASN A 136 20.51 -2.34 -5.31
CA ASN A 136 21.09 -2.33 -6.65
C ASN A 136 21.02 -0.94 -7.31
N LEU A 137 21.43 0.09 -6.58
CA LEU A 137 21.43 1.49 -7.00
C LEU A 137 22.83 2.11 -6.87
N LYS A 138 23.10 3.17 -7.64
CA LYS A 138 24.36 3.91 -7.50
C LYS A 138 24.41 4.64 -6.15
N LYS A 139 25.57 4.63 -5.48
CA LYS A 139 25.83 5.36 -4.22
C LYS A 139 25.37 6.83 -4.27
N ARG A 140 25.62 7.51 -5.40
CA ARG A 140 25.19 8.90 -5.62
C ARG A 140 23.67 9.07 -5.55
N THR A 141 22.91 8.10 -6.06
CA THR A 141 21.44 8.13 -6.05
C THR A 141 20.90 7.96 -4.64
N ILE A 142 21.50 7.08 -3.84
CA ILE A 142 21.12 6.88 -2.43
C ILE A 142 21.43 8.13 -1.60
N GLN A 143 22.62 8.71 -1.78
CA GLN A 143 22.98 9.97 -1.14
C GLN A 143 21.92 11.05 -1.39
N GLN A 144 21.50 11.23 -2.66
CA GLN A 144 20.45 12.19 -3.01
C GLN A 144 19.11 11.90 -2.34
N TYR A 145 18.71 10.62 -2.22
CA TYR A 145 17.48 10.25 -1.51
C TYR A 145 17.56 10.55 -0.01
N ILE A 146 18.71 10.31 0.62
CA ILE A 146 18.92 10.60 2.04
C ILE A 146 18.94 12.11 2.30
N ASP A 147 19.62 12.89 1.46
CA ASP A 147 19.71 14.35 1.61
C ASP A 147 18.34 15.02 1.47
N ARG A 148 17.54 14.59 0.47
CA ARG A 148 16.17 15.06 0.32
C ARG A 148 15.29 14.68 1.51
N ALA A 149 15.47 13.48 2.06
CA ALA A 149 14.74 13.07 3.25
C ALA A 149 15.11 13.94 4.46
N LYS A 150 16.41 14.20 4.68
CA LYS A 150 16.91 15.07 5.75
C LYS A 150 16.34 16.48 5.65
N GLU A 151 16.30 17.06 4.45
CA GLU A 151 15.75 18.40 4.24
C GLU A 151 14.26 18.46 4.60
N LYS A 152 13.46 17.47 4.16
CA LYS A 152 12.03 17.39 4.50
C LYS A 152 11.80 17.22 6.00
N VAL A 153 12.55 16.32 6.65
CA VAL A 153 12.47 16.11 8.10
C VAL A 153 12.82 17.40 8.84
N LYS A 154 13.85 18.13 8.41
CA LYS A 154 14.25 19.40 9.03
C LYS A 154 13.15 20.46 8.95
N VAL A 155 12.48 20.58 7.81
CA VAL A 155 11.34 21.52 7.63
C VAL A 155 10.17 21.17 8.55
N LEU A 156 9.94 19.88 8.80
CA LEU A 156 8.79 19.40 9.59
C LEU A 156 9.04 19.37 11.10
N VAL A 157 10.30 19.36 11.53
CA VAL A 157 10.72 19.36 12.94
C VAL A 157 10.98 20.77 13.46
N SER A 158 11.26 21.74 12.56
CA SER A 158 11.36 23.17 12.87
C SER A 158 10.00 23.74 13.27
#